data_AF-N9KL45-F1
#
_entry.id   AF-N9KL45-F1
#
_cell.length_a   1.000
_cell.length_b   1.000
_cell.length_c   1.000
_cell.angle_alpha   90.00
_cell.angle_beta   90.00
_cell.angle_gamma   90.00
#
_symmetry.space_group_name_H-M   'P 1'
#
loop_
_entity.id
_entity.type
_entity.pdbx_description
1 polymer ?
#
loop_
_entity_poly.entity_id
_entity_poly.type
_entity_poly.pdbx_seq_one_letter_code
_entity_poly.pdbx_strand_id
1 'polypeptide(L)'
;MEKIIKQHACVVSPTTCNSRLGKPTRGFTLIELMIVVAIIAIIAAIAFPSYQAYTRRSSESLAQQEMQKIAEQLERHKAKNFTYRDFDPNFIYGVSGAMTSVTLPRGAAGGAIKYTITIRDAEAPSLLLTDATVPPVIRARGWAMRATAADARSYNLLMTSTGLRCKNKTSANIQFNTTTKMWECGVGGENW
;
A
#
# COMPACT_ATOMS: atom_id res chain seq x y z
N MET A 1 4.67 -61.96 -38.47
CA MET A 1 6.09 -61.64 -38.20
C MET A 1 6.09 -60.60 -37.09
N GLU A 2 6.23 -61.03 -35.84
CA GLU A 2 7.54 -61.15 -35.14
C GLU A 2 7.73 -59.85 -34.31
N LYS A 3 7.90 -59.81 -32.99
CA LYS A 3 8.36 -60.78 -31.99
C LYS A 3 7.89 -60.35 -30.60
N ILE A 4 7.67 -61.36 -29.77
CA ILE A 4 7.41 -61.36 -28.33
C ILE A 4 8.61 -60.74 -27.59
N ILE A 5 8.39 -59.78 -26.69
CA ILE A 5 9.38 -59.42 -25.65
C ILE A 5 8.93 -60.02 -24.32
N LYS A 6 9.81 -60.88 -23.80
CA LYS A 6 9.64 -61.77 -22.67
C LYS A 6 9.42 -61.01 -21.37
N GLN A 7 8.42 -61.48 -20.60
CA GLN A 7 8.44 -61.40 -19.15
C GLN A 7 9.61 -62.26 -18.65
N HIS A 8 10.55 -61.67 -17.93
CA HIS A 8 11.50 -62.42 -17.12
C HIS A 8 11.21 -62.17 -15.65
N ALA A 9 10.91 -63.27 -14.99
CA ALA A 9 10.60 -63.37 -13.58
C ALA A 9 11.77 -62.96 -12.69
N CYS A 10 11.37 -62.41 -11.54
CA CYS A 10 12.02 -62.29 -10.25
C CYS A 10 13.29 -63.16 -10.01
N VAL A 11 14.36 -62.52 -9.52
CA VAL A 11 15.38 -63.17 -8.69
C VAL A 11 15.41 -62.47 -7.35
N VAL A 12 14.93 -63.17 -6.32
CA VAL A 12 15.02 -62.79 -4.91
C VAL A 12 16.37 -63.30 -4.39
N SER A 13 17.17 -62.45 -3.77
CA SER A 13 18.26 -62.89 -2.89
C SER A 13 18.36 -61.97 -1.68
N PRO A 14 18.04 -62.43 -0.46
CA PRO A 14 18.26 -61.68 0.76
C PRO A 14 19.55 -62.20 1.40
N THR A 15 20.67 -61.47 1.26
CA THR A 15 21.85 -61.74 2.08
C THR A 15 22.28 -60.49 2.81
N THR A 16 22.12 -60.58 4.15
CA THR A 16 22.67 -59.74 5.22
C THR A 16 22.27 -58.27 5.23
N CYS A 17 21.08 -58.00 5.75
CA CYS A 17 20.76 -56.71 6.35
C CYS A 17 21.41 -56.65 7.75
N ASN A 18 22.57 -56.00 7.83
CA ASN A 18 23.26 -55.71 9.09
C ASN A 18 22.51 -54.59 9.82
N SER A 19 21.61 -54.95 10.73
CA SER A 19 20.87 -54.01 11.56
C SER A 19 21.80 -53.39 12.61
N ARG A 20 22.50 -52.33 12.22
CA ARG A 20 22.96 -51.34 13.20
C ARG A 20 21.72 -50.89 13.96
N LEU A 21 21.68 -51.11 15.28
CA LEU A 21 20.67 -50.56 16.17
C LEU A 21 20.63 -49.03 16.00
N GLY A 22 19.79 -48.55 15.09
CA GLY A 22 19.37 -47.16 15.05
C GLY A 22 18.58 -46.90 16.32
N LYS A 23 18.97 -45.86 17.08
CA LYS A 23 18.16 -45.36 18.19
C LYS A 23 16.70 -45.27 17.73
N PRO A 24 15.73 -45.76 18.52
CA PRO A 24 14.33 -45.67 18.15
C PRO A 24 14.00 -44.19 17.88
N THR A 25 13.53 -43.91 16.68
CA THR A 25 12.98 -42.60 16.32
C THR A 25 11.77 -42.37 17.19
N ARG A 26 11.89 -41.49 18.19
CA ARG A 26 10.76 -41.03 19.00
C ARG A 26 9.82 -40.26 18.08
N GLY A 27 8.72 -40.89 17.69
CA GLY A 27 7.66 -40.26 16.91
C GLY A 27 6.81 -39.34 17.79
N PHE A 28 6.33 -38.24 17.21
CA PHE A 28 5.37 -37.34 17.84
C PHE A 28 4.04 -38.09 18.06
N THR A 29 3.42 -37.92 19.22
CA THR A 29 2.11 -38.54 19.47
C THR A 29 0.99 -37.71 18.82
N LEU A 30 -0.10 -38.35 18.39
CA LEU A 30 -1.23 -37.66 17.77
C LEU A 30 -1.89 -36.67 18.78
N ILE A 31 -1.93 -37.05 20.05
CA ILE A 31 -2.47 -36.20 21.12
C ILE A 31 -1.62 -34.94 21.37
N GLU A 32 -0.29 -35.06 21.30
CA GLU A 32 0.63 -33.92 21.44
C GLU A 32 0.42 -32.91 20.31
N LEU A 33 0.20 -33.41 19.09
CA LEU A 33 -0.12 -32.56 17.95
C LEU A 33 -1.49 -31.87 18.08
N MET A 34 -2.52 -32.54 18.62
CA MET A 34 -3.84 -31.94 18.81
C MET A 34 -3.80 -30.76 19.79
N ILE A 35 -3.04 -30.88 20.89
CA ILE A 35 -2.90 -29.81 21.87
C ILE A 35 -2.15 -28.62 21.26
N VAL A 36 -1.09 -28.86 20.49
CA VAL A 36 -0.32 -27.80 19.82
C VAL A 36 -1.20 -27.02 18.84
N VAL A 37 -2.00 -27.71 18.02
CA VAL A 37 -2.92 -27.07 17.08
C VAL A 37 -3.98 -26.24 17.82
N ALA A 38 -4.52 -26.75 18.93
CA ALA A 38 -5.49 -26.03 19.75
C ALA A 38 -4.91 -24.71 20.30
N ILE A 39 -3.67 -24.73 20.80
CA ILE A 39 -2.99 -23.52 21.30
C ILE A 39 -2.74 -22.52 20.15
N ILE A 40 -2.25 -22.98 19.00
CA ILE A 40 -2.00 -22.12 17.83
C ILE A 40 -3.31 -21.48 17.34
N ALA A 41 -4.43 -22.21 17.34
CA ALA A 41 -5.72 -21.69 16.93
C ALA A 41 -6.19 -20.52 17.82
N ILE A 42 -6.01 -20.62 19.14
CA ILE A 42 -6.36 -19.55 20.09
C ILE A 42 -5.49 -18.31 19.84
N ILE A 43 -4.19 -18.48 19.64
CA ILE A 43 -3.27 -17.37 19.37
C ILE A 43 -3.61 -16.71 18.03
N ALA A 44 -3.85 -17.50 16.98
CA ALA A 44 -4.16 -17.00 15.64
C ALA A 44 -5.43 -16.14 15.61
N ALA A 45 -6.45 -16.49 16.39
CA ALA A 45 -7.70 -15.75 16.47
C ALA A 45 -7.51 -14.28 16.92
N ILE A 46 -6.56 -14.02 17.82
CA ILE A 46 -6.26 -12.66 18.32
C ILE A 46 -5.18 -12.00 17.46
N ALA A 47 -4.17 -12.76 17.05
CA ALA A 47 -3.01 -12.25 16.32
C ALA A 47 -3.38 -11.72 14.93
N PHE A 48 -4.27 -12.42 14.21
CA PHE A 48 -4.61 -12.07 12.83
C PHE A 48 -5.27 -10.69 12.66
N PRO A 49 -6.38 -10.35 13.36
CA PRO A 49 -6.99 -9.02 13.24
C PRO A 49 -6.06 -7.90 13.73
N SER A 50 -5.25 -8.18 14.76
CA SER A 50 -4.25 -7.24 15.29
C SER A 50 -3.17 -6.92 14.26
N TYR A 51 -2.63 -7.95 13.60
CA TYR A 51 -1.63 -7.78 12.55
C TYR A 51 -2.16 -6.95 11.37
N GLN A 52 -3.40 -7.19 10.94
CA GLN A 52 -4.02 -6.37 9.89
C GLN A 52 -4.20 -4.90 10.30
N ALA A 53 -4.50 -4.63 11.57
CA ALA A 53 -4.60 -3.25 12.05
C ALA A 53 -3.22 -2.57 12.06
N TYR A 54 -2.18 -3.31 12.45
CA TYR A 54 -0.81 -2.81 12.46
C TYR A 54 -0.32 -2.45 11.05
N THR A 55 -0.52 -3.34 10.06
CA THR A 55 -0.10 -3.07 8.66
C THR A 55 -0.82 -1.89 8.04
N ARG A 56 -2.11 -1.68 8.37
CA ARG A 56 -2.87 -0.48 7.95
C ARG A 56 -2.28 0.80 8.54
N ARG A 57 -1.98 0.82 9.85
CA ARG A 57 -1.36 1.98 10.53
C ARG A 57 0.04 2.29 9.98
N SER A 58 0.82 1.25 9.70
CA SER A 58 2.13 1.39 9.06
C SER A 58 2.01 2.02 7.67
N SER A 59 1.04 1.56 6.87
CA SER A 59 0.80 2.12 5.53
C SER A 59 0.28 3.56 5.59
N GLU A 60 -0.57 3.90 6.57
CA GLU A 60 -1.03 5.27 6.83
C GLU A 60 0.16 6.19 7.16
N SER A 61 1.02 5.77 8.09
CA SER A 61 2.23 6.53 8.45
C SER A 61 3.17 6.73 7.26
N LEU A 62 3.34 5.71 6.42
CA LEU A 62 4.13 5.82 5.19
C LEU A 62 3.53 6.86 4.23
N ALA A 63 2.20 6.84 4.03
CA ALA A 63 1.52 7.82 3.20
C ALA A 63 1.68 9.23 3.76
N GLN A 64 1.54 9.42 5.07
CA GLN A 64 1.75 10.70 5.75
C GLN A 64 3.17 11.24 5.56
N GLN A 65 4.19 10.38 5.66
CA GLN A 65 5.59 10.74 5.44
C GLN A 65 5.85 11.15 3.99
N GLU A 66 5.39 10.37 3.01
CA GLU A 66 5.53 10.74 1.59
C GLU A 66 4.76 12.02 1.26
N MET A 67 3.60 12.23 1.90
CA MET A 67 2.84 13.46 1.77
C MET A 67 3.65 14.68 2.26
N GLN A 68 4.28 14.59 3.43
CA GLN A 68 5.13 15.67 3.96
C GLN A 68 6.34 15.93 3.06
N LYS A 69 6.99 14.88 2.56
CA LYS A 69 8.11 14.98 1.63
C LYS A 69 7.71 15.70 0.34
N ILE A 70 6.55 15.39 -0.24
CA ILE A 70 6.04 16.07 -1.43
C ILE A 70 5.75 17.55 -1.11
N ALA A 71 5.13 17.84 0.05
CA ALA A 71 4.84 19.20 0.48
C ALA A 71 6.12 20.05 0.60
N GLU A 72 7.20 19.51 1.17
CA GLU A 72 8.50 20.20 1.25
C GLU A 72 9.06 20.53 -0.14
N GLN A 73 8.94 19.61 -1.10
CA GLN A 73 9.40 19.84 -2.47
C GLN A 73 8.54 20.86 -3.22
N LEU A 74 7.23 20.88 -2.95
CA LEU A 74 6.31 21.91 -3.45
C LEU A 74 6.72 23.30 -2.94
N GLU A 75 7.03 23.44 -1.65
CA GLU A 75 7.49 24.72 -1.10
C GLU A 75 8.84 25.15 -1.70
N ARG A 76 9.77 24.21 -1.88
CA ARG A 76 11.03 24.46 -2.59
C ARG A 76 10.80 24.92 -4.03
N HIS A 77 9.84 24.33 -4.72
CA HIS A 77 9.48 24.70 -6.10
C HIS A 77 8.93 26.13 -6.14
N LYS A 78 8.00 26.46 -5.25
CA LYS A 78 7.45 27.81 -5.13
C LYS A 78 8.52 28.84 -4.79
N ALA A 79 9.50 28.52 -3.95
CA ALA A 79 10.59 29.43 -3.64
C ALA A 79 11.44 29.81 -4.87
N LYS A 80 11.50 28.94 -5.90
CA LYS A 80 12.25 29.20 -7.15
C LYS A 80 11.39 29.87 -8.22
N ASN A 81 10.16 29.39 -8.39
CA ASN A 81 9.30 29.76 -9.52
C ASN A 81 8.18 30.74 -9.14
N PHE A 82 8.07 31.11 -7.86
CA PHE A 82 6.98 31.91 -7.28
C PHE A 82 5.56 31.34 -7.46
N THR A 83 5.45 30.11 -7.99
CA THR A 83 4.20 29.38 -8.22
C THR A 83 4.41 27.88 -7.99
N TYR A 84 3.34 27.14 -7.73
CA TYR A 84 3.36 25.67 -7.68
C TYR A 84 3.11 25.03 -9.06
N ARG A 85 2.88 25.83 -10.09
CA ARG A 85 2.60 25.35 -11.46
C ARG A 85 3.76 24.56 -12.03
N ASP A 86 3.45 23.57 -12.85
CA ASP A 86 4.39 22.67 -13.52
C ASP A 86 5.25 21.83 -12.55
N PHE A 87 4.85 21.78 -11.28
CA PHE A 87 5.41 20.84 -10.34
C PHE A 87 4.97 19.42 -10.71
N ASP A 88 5.95 18.60 -11.08
CA ASP A 88 5.79 17.17 -11.28
C ASP A 88 6.48 16.38 -10.15
N PRO A 89 5.75 15.55 -9.38
CA PRO A 89 6.34 14.68 -8.37
C PRO A 89 7.38 13.71 -8.92
N ASN A 90 7.40 13.47 -10.23
CA ASN A 90 8.33 12.58 -10.89
C ASN A 90 9.80 12.86 -10.52
N PHE A 91 10.18 14.13 -10.39
CA PHE A 91 11.53 14.53 -10.00
C PHE A 91 12.02 13.90 -8.69
N ILE A 92 11.09 13.59 -7.76
CA ILE A 92 11.40 12.99 -6.46
C ILE A 92 11.74 11.50 -6.59
N TYR A 93 11.19 10.83 -7.60
CA TYR A 93 11.19 9.37 -7.69
C TYR A 93 11.89 8.81 -8.92
N GLY A 94 12.40 9.67 -9.82
CA GLY A 94 13.22 9.26 -10.97
C GLY A 94 12.49 8.36 -11.96
N VAL A 95 11.19 8.56 -12.17
CA VAL A 95 10.41 7.80 -13.14
C VAL A 95 10.45 8.48 -14.52
N SER A 96 10.16 7.75 -15.59
CA SER A 96 10.11 8.31 -16.95
C SER A 96 8.69 8.76 -17.28
N GLY A 97 8.50 10.04 -17.62
CA GLY A 97 7.19 10.62 -18.00
C GLY A 97 6.48 11.38 -16.88
N ALA A 98 5.38 12.05 -17.23
CA ALA A 98 4.62 12.88 -16.29
C ALA A 98 3.86 12.03 -15.26
N MET A 99 4.01 12.35 -13.98
CA MET A 99 3.34 11.61 -12.90
C MET A 99 2.06 12.31 -12.44
N THR A 100 0.89 11.71 -12.73
CA THR A 100 -0.42 12.23 -12.31
C THR A 100 -0.84 11.82 -10.89
N SER A 101 -0.28 10.71 -10.40
CA SER A 101 -0.52 10.18 -9.06
C SER A 101 0.67 9.37 -8.56
N VAL A 102 0.91 9.44 -7.25
CA VAL A 102 1.95 8.65 -6.57
C VAL A 102 1.29 7.45 -5.89
N THR A 103 1.72 6.24 -6.23
CA THR A 103 1.25 5.02 -5.58
C THR A 103 2.19 4.56 -4.47
N LEU A 104 1.62 4.02 -3.39
CA LEU A 104 2.34 3.46 -2.25
C LEU A 104 1.86 2.03 -1.95
N PRO A 105 2.77 1.12 -1.56
CA PRO A 105 4.23 1.28 -1.56
C PRO A 105 4.78 1.47 -2.99
N ARG A 106 5.93 2.12 -3.12
CA ARG A 106 6.53 2.43 -4.43
C ARG A 106 6.80 1.13 -5.20
N GLY A 107 6.42 1.08 -6.47
CA GLY A 107 6.54 -0.11 -7.31
C GLY A 107 5.39 -1.12 -7.16
N ALA A 108 4.41 -0.85 -6.31
CA ALA A 108 3.21 -1.67 -6.23
C ALA A 108 2.35 -1.55 -7.50
N ALA A 109 1.84 -2.68 -7.98
CA ALA A 109 0.91 -2.77 -9.09
C ALA A 109 -0.38 -3.50 -8.64
N GLY A 110 -1.52 -3.12 -9.25
CA GLY A 110 -2.82 -3.74 -8.97
C GLY A 110 -3.21 -3.69 -7.50
N GLY A 111 -3.64 -4.82 -6.94
CA GLY A 111 -4.12 -4.93 -5.55
C GLY A 111 -3.04 -4.76 -4.47
N ALA A 112 -1.76 -4.64 -4.84
CA ALA A 112 -0.69 -4.32 -3.90
C ALA A 112 -0.66 -2.82 -3.52
N ILE A 113 -1.33 -1.96 -4.31
CA ILE A 113 -1.43 -0.53 -4.04
C ILE A 113 -2.28 -0.34 -2.78
N LYS A 114 -1.70 0.33 -1.78
CA LYS A 114 -2.36 0.66 -0.51
C LYS A 114 -2.86 2.09 -0.48
N TYR A 115 -2.07 3.01 -1.02
CA TYR A 115 -2.45 4.42 -1.12
C TYR A 115 -2.13 4.97 -2.50
N THR A 116 -3.01 5.84 -2.98
CA THR A 116 -2.79 6.64 -4.19
C THR A 116 -2.92 8.11 -3.80
N ILE A 117 -1.80 8.83 -3.87
CA ILE A 117 -1.72 10.27 -3.61
C ILE A 117 -1.89 11.01 -4.93
N THR A 118 -2.85 11.93 -4.96
CA THR A 118 -3.08 12.85 -6.08
C THR A 118 -2.89 14.28 -5.62
N ILE A 119 -2.15 15.07 -6.39
CA ILE A 119 -1.92 16.49 -6.12
C ILE A 119 -2.68 17.29 -7.17
N ARG A 120 -3.45 18.28 -6.71
CA ARG A 120 -4.35 19.10 -7.52
C ARG A 120 -4.24 20.56 -7.09
N ASP A 121 -4.70 21.44 -7.95
CA ASP A 121 -4.83 22.86 -7.60
C ASP A 121 -5.82 23.04 -6.45
N ALA A 122 -5.51 23.93 -5.51
CA ALA A 122 -6.32 24.12 -4.31
C ALA A 122 -7.72 24.67 -4.62
N GLU A 123 -7.87 25.52 -5.63
CA GLU A 123 -9.13 26.18 -5.99
C GLU A 123 -9.87 25.48 -7.14
N ALA A 124 -9.18 24.57 -7.83
CA ALA A 124 -9.71 23.80 -8.95
C ALA A 124 -9.29 22.33 -8.87
N PRO A 125 -10.02 21.53 -8.07
CA PRO A 125 -9.65 20.14 -7.76
C PRO A 125 -9.59 19.21 -8.97
N SER A 126 -10.23 19.55 -10.10
CA SER A 126 -10.22 18.76 -11.33
C SER A 126 -8.90 18.86 -12.09
N LEU A 127 -8.13 19.94 -11.90
CA LEU A 127 -6.93 20.21 -12.68
C LEU A 127 -5.67 19.74 -11.97
N LEU A 128 -4.71 19.25 -12.75
CA LEU A 128 -3.35 18.97 -12.29
C LEU A 128 -2.53 20.26 -12.25
N LEU A 129 -1.47 20.28 -11.43
CA LEU A 129 -0.54 21.41 -11.39
C LEU A 129 0.25 21.58 -12.70
N THR A 130 0.40 20.48 -13.46
CA THR A 130 1.09 20.42 -14.75
C THR A 130 0.16 20.64 -15.94
N ASP A 131 -1.11 20.98 -15.72
CA ASP A 131 -2.05 21.15 -16.83
C ASP A 131 -1.70 22.39 -17.67
N ALA A 132 -1.38 22.17 -18.95
CA ALA A 132 -0.96 23.20 -19.88
C ALA A 132 -2.14 23.90 -20.58
N THR A 133 -3.37 23.40 -20.43
CA THR A 133 -4.55 23.88 -21.17
C THR A 133 -5.11 25.22 -20.66
N VAL A 134 -4.61 25.73 -19.53
CA VAL A 134 -5.11 26.95 -18.87
C VAL A 134 -4.00 28.02 -18.78
N PRO A 135 -4.30 29.31 -19.05
CA PRO A 135 -3.32 30.40 -18.97
C PRO A 135 -2.70 30.58 -17.55
N PRO A 136 -1.40 30.95 -17.46
CA PRO A 136 -0.60 30.91 -16.24
C PRO A 136 -0.93 31.97 -15.15
N VAL A 137 -1.76 32.97 -15.44
CA VAL A 137 -1.86 34.19 -14.61
C VAL A 137 -2.81 34.06 -13.41
N ILE A 138 -3.65 33.01 -13.34
CA ILE A 138 -4.78 32.96 -12.38
C ILE A 138 -4.76 31.73 -11.43
N ARG A 139 -3.82 30.77 -11.56
CA ARG A 139 -3.91 29.46 -10.85
C ARG A 139 -2.58 28.97 -10.26
N ALA A 140 -2.61 27.89 -9.47
CA ALA A 140 -1.48 27.27 -8.76
C ALA A 140 -0.82 28.14 -7.67
N ARG A 141 -1.63 28.98 -7.01
CA ARG A 141 -1.21 29.72 -5.80
C ARG A 141 -1.26 28.85 -4.54
N GLY A 142 -1.98 27.74 -4.60
CA GLY A 142 -2.08 26.74 -3.56
C GLY A 142 -2.25 25.34 -4.15
N TRP A 143 -1.94 24.35 -3.34
CA TRP A 143 -2.07 22.95 -3.71
C TRP A 143 -2.91 22.22 -2.67
N ALA A 144 -3.59 21.17 -3.11
CA ALA A 144 -4.26 20.21 -2.26
C ALA A 144 -3.88 18.80 -2.71
N MET A 145 -3.60 17.96 -1.74
CA MET A 145 -3.18 16.59 -1.99
C MET A 145 -3.97 15.64 -1.13
N ARG A 146 -4.52 14.63 -1.81
CA ARG A 146 -5.38 13.62 -1.22
C ARG A 146 -4.72 12.27 -1.39
N ALA A 147 -4.55 11.54 -0.30
CA ALA A 147 -4.19 10.13 -0.32
C ALA A 147 -5.47 9.31 -0.20
N THR A 148 -5.83 8.61 -1.27
CA THR A 148 -6.95 7.67 -1.29
C THR A 148 -6.44 6.29 -0.91
N ALA A 149 -7.06 5.68 0.10
CA ALA A 149 -6.71 4.33 0.54
C ALA A 149 -7.42 3.29 -0.34
N ALA A 150 -6.75 2.18 -0.63
CA ALA A 150 -7.37 1.05 -1.32
C ALA A 150 -8.32 0.24 -0.43
N ASP A 151 -8.02 0.18 0.88
CA ASP A 151 -8.80 -0.58 1.86
C ASP A 151 -9.88 0.32 2.52
N ALA A 152 -11.14 -0.11 2.53
CA ALA A 152 -12.26 0.67 3.10
C ALA A 152 -12.17 0.92 4.63
N ARG A 153 -11.33 0.16 5.34
CA ARG A 153 -11.08 0.33 6.78
C ARG A 153 -9.94 1.30 7.08
N SER A 154 -9.16 1.67 6.07
CA SER A 154 -8.05 2.60 6.20
C SER A 154 -8.55 4.03 6.04
N TYR A 155 -7.84 4.97 6.66
CA TYR A 155 -8.17 6.38 6.55
C TYR A 155 -7.68 6.94 5.21
N ASN A 156 -8.51 7.74 4.55
CA ASN A 156 -8.07 8.63 3.49
C ASN A 156 -7.50 9.90 4.12
N LEU A 157 -6.48 10.48 3.51
CA LEU A 157 -5.75 11.62 4.07
C LEU A 157 -5.89 12.82 3.14
N LEU A 158 -5.93 14.02 3.73
CA LEU A 158 -5.90 15.29 3.03
C LEU A 158 -4.85 16.19 3.67
N MET A 159 -4.07 16.86 2.82
CA MET A 159 -3.23 17.99 3.21
C MET A 159 -3.34 19.10 2.17
N THR A 160 -3.35 20.36 2.61
CA THR A 160 -3.35 21.53 1.74
C THR A 160 -2.19 22.47 2.05
N SER A 161 -1.90 23.39 1.12
CA SER A 161 -0.90 24.45 1.29
C SER A 161 -1.23 25.44 2.41
N THR A 162 -2.49 25.49 2.86
CA THR A 162 -2.94 26.31 3.99
C THR A 162 -2.72 25.64 5.35
N GLY A 163 -2.22 24.40 5.37
CA GLY A 163 -1.93 23.66 6.59
C GLY A 163 -3.08 22.81 7.13
N LEU A 164 -4.22 22.72 6.42
CA LEU A 164 -5.26 21.75 6.78
C LEU A 164 -4.70 20.34 6.66
N ARG A 165 -4.78 19.57 7.75
CA ARG A 165 -4.39 18.16 7.82
C ARG A 165 -5.51 17.39 8.46
N CYS A 166 -6.17 16.56 7.67
CA CYS A 166 -7.29 15.79 8.18
C CYS A 166 -7.41 14.45 7.46
N LYS A 167 -8.13 13.54 8.10
CA LYS A 167 -8.32 12.17 7.65
C LYS A 167 -9.76 11.71 7.85
N ASN A 168 -10.24 10.85 6.96
CA ASN A 168 -11.59 10.30 7.02
C ASN A 168 -11.63 8.90 6.39
N LYS A 169 -12.41 7.98 6.97
CA LYS A 169 -12.63 6.64 6.41
C LYS A 169 -13.37 6.68 5.07
N THR A 170 -14.25 7.67 4.89
CA THR A 170 -15.04 7.82 3.67
C THR A 170 -14.38 8.83 2.74
N SER A 171 -13.92 8.38 1.57
CA SER A 171 -13.24 9.23 0.59
C SER A 171 -14.13 10.33 0.02
N ALA A 172 -15.45 10.11 -0.06
CA ALA A 172 -16.44 11.09 -0.52
C ALA A 172 -16.58 12.30 0.43
N ASN A 173 -16.29 12.13 1.72
CA ASN A 173 -16.36 13.22 2.69
C ASN A 173 -15.17 14.18 2.56
N ILE A 174 -14.07 13.73 1.94
CA ILE A 174 -12.90 14.57 1.65
C ILE A 174 -13.10 15.21 0.28
N GLN A 175 -13.66 16.42 0.29
CA GLN A 175 -14.07 17.12 -0.91
C GLN A 175 -13.71 18.60 -0.87
N PHE A 176 -13.73 19.21 -2.06
CA PHE A 176 -13.63 20.64 -2.22
C PHE A 176 -15.03 21.25 -2.16
N ASN A 177 -15.24 22.16 -1.22
CA ASN A 177 -16.48 22.89 -1.09
C ASN A 177 -16.46 24.11 -2.02
N THR A 178 -17.31 24.07 -3.05
CA THR A 178 -17.36 25.11 -4.08
C THR A 178 -17.89 26.45 -3.57
N THR A 179 -18.65 26.45 -2.47
CA THR A 179 -19.25 27.66 -1.88
C THR A 179 -18.23 28.42 -1.05
N THR A 180 -17.49 27.70 -0.21
CA THR A 180 -16.45 28.29 0.67
C THR A 180 -15.07 28.32 0.01
N LYS A 181 -14.91 27.73 -1.18
CA LYS A 181 -13.65 27.61 -1.94
C LYS A 181 -12.50 27.01 -1.11
N MET A 182 -12.82 26.03 -0.28
CA MET A 182 -11.85 25.37 0.57
C MET A 182 -12.07 23.86 0.58
N TRP A 183 -11.02 23.13 0.92
CA TRP A 183 -11.11 21.70 1.17
C TRP A 183 -11.60 21.44 2.59
N GLU A 184 -12.38 20.38 2.74
CA GLU A 184 -12.93 19.93 4.02
C GLU A 184 -12.90 18.40 4.10
N CYS A 185 -12.77 17.87 5.31
CA CYS A 185 -12.83 16.42 5.56
C CYS A 185 -14.24 15.92 5.91
N GLY A 186 -15.23 16.81 5.94
CA GLY A 186 -16.64 16.48 6.18
C GLY A 186 -16.89 15.80 7.53
N VAL A 187 -18.05 15.15 7.65
CA VAL A 187 -18.49 14.47 8.87
C VAL A 187 -17.59 13.27 9.18
N GLY A 188 -17.19 13.13 10.45
CA GLY A 188 -16.28 12.07 10.89
C GLY A 188 -14.82 12.30 10.47
N GLY A 189 -14.50 13.51 10.03
CA GLY A 189 -13.12 13.93 9.80
C GLY A 189 -12.38 14.11 11.13
N GLU A 190 -11.17 13.59 11.21
CA GLU A 190 -10.24 13.76 12.33
C GLU A 190 -8.99 14.50 11.85
N ASN A 191 -8.32 15.23 12.74
CA ASN A 191 -6.99 15.79 12.45
C ASN A 191 -5.92 14.70 12.63
N TRP A 192 -4.78 14.88 11.95
CA TRP A 192 -3.62 14.00 12.10
C TRP A 192 -2.31 14.77 12.01
#